data_AF-A0A9X1R4P6-F1
#
_entry.id   AF-A0A9X1R4P6-F1
#
_cell.length_a   1.000
_cell.length_b   1.000
_cell.length_c   1.000
_cell.angle_alpha   90.00
_cell.angle_beta   90.00
_cell.angle_gamma   90.00
#
_symmetry.space_group_name_H-M   'P 1'
#
loop_
_entity.id
_entity.type
_entity.pdbx_description
1 polymer ?
#
loop_
_entity_poly.entity_id
_entity_poly.type
_entity_poly.pdbx_seq_one_letter_code
_entity_poly.pdbx_strand_id
1 'polypeptide(L)'
;MKLKILIFSIFLSNTIYSQSVKDSLLKKDITILVEEMEFMYGYDQIMREYTIFKTFDKSETDRIENLPDSLRVMELENRKFVSDSISKLISRKYINPMDAEHTERLIAITKKYGFPSTERIRKYYKQDFADPEFNPLLILIHSPKKYWEELKELMLMEYQNGIINQCQYGYALWQFTGRKSFQPMLDNGFVMVEENGKTTLKSTCD
;
A
#
# COMPACT_ATOMS: atom_id res chain seq x y z
N MET A 1 41.20 1.97 -10.69
CA MET A 1 40.58 1.73 -9.37
C MET A 1 40.21 3.02 -8.63
N LYS A 2 41.13 3.98 -8.45
CA LYS A 2 40.89 5.24 -7.71
C LYS A 2 39.71 6.09 -8.24
N LEU A 3 39.54 6.22 -9.57
CA LEU A 3 38.43 6.98 -10.16
C LEU A 3 37.06 6.29 -9.96
N LYS A 4 37.00 4.95 -10.04
CA LYS A 4 35.76 4.19 -9.79
C LYS A 4 35.32 4.31 -8.33
N ILE A 5 36.28 4.28 -7.40
CA ILE A 5 36.01 4.49 -5.97
C ILE A 5 35.53 5.91 -5.70
N LEU A 6 36.16 6.93 -6.31
CA LEU A 6 35.74 8.33 -6.17
C LEU A 6 34.32 8.58 -6.70
N ILE A 7 34.00 8.04 -7.88
CA ILE A 7 32.65 8.12 -8.47
C ILE A 7 31.63 7.45 -7.53
N PHE A 8 31.94 6.26 -7.03
CA PHE A 8 31.09 5.54 -6.08
C PHE A 8 30.86 6.33 -4.78
N SER A 9 31.92 6.94 -4.22
CA SER A 9 31.82 7.79 -3.03
C SER A 9 30.94 9.02 -3.26
N ILE A 10 31.05 9.67 -4.42
CA ILE A 10 30.21 10.84 -4.77
C ILE A 10 28.74 10.44 -4.89
N PHE A 11 28.44 9.29 -5.50
CA PHE A 11 27.06 8.80 -5.59
C PHE A 11 26.47 8.49 -4.21
N LEU A 12 27.22 7.82 -3.34
CA LEU A 12 26.79 7.51 -1.97
C LEU A 12 26.55 8.77 -1.11
N SER A 13 27.40 9.79 -1.21
CA SER A 13 27.22 11.01 -0.42
C SER A 13 25.96 11.79 -0.83
N ASN A 14 25.61 11.78 -2.13
CA ASN A 14 24.44 12.49 -2.63
C ASN A 14 23.12 11.79 -2.22
N THR A 15 23.09 10.47 -2.19
CA THR A 15 21.89 9.71 -1.77
C THR A 15 21.62 9.91 -0.27
N ILE A 16 22.65 9.81 0.57
CA ILE A 16 22.52 10.01 2.03
C ILE A 16 22.06 11.43 2.36
N TYR A 17 22.66 12.45 1.71
CA TYR A 17 22.27 13.83 1.93
C TYR A 17 20.81 14.10 1.51
N SER A 18 20.41 13.60 0.33
CA SER A 18 19.03 13.72 -0.16
C SER A 18 18.03 13.10 0.81
N GLN A 19 18.33 11.91 1.34
CA GLN A 19 17.44 11.24 2.27
C GLN A 19 17.32 11.98 3.61
N SER A 20 18.43 12.52 4.14
CA SER A 20 18.40 13.30 5.38
C SER A 20 17.52 14.56 5.27
N VAL A 21 17.52 15.21 4.10
CA VAL A 21 16.64 16.37 3.82
C VAL A 21 15.19 15.93 3.76
N LYS A 22 14.89 14.83 3.05
CA LYS A 22 13.54 14.24 2.99
C LYS A 22 13.00 13.85 4.37
N ASP A 23 13.84 13.26 5.22
CA ASP A 23 13.48 12.90 6.60
C ASP A 23 13.19 14.13 7.47
N SER A 24 13.99 15.19 7.33
CA SER A 24 13.74 16.47 8.03
C SER A 24 12.41 17.09 7.61
N LEU A 25 12.10 17.09 6.31
CA LEU A 25 10.82 17.56 5.78
C LEU A 25 9.66 16.69 6.28
N LEU A 26 9.81 15.36 6.26
CA LEU A 26 8.78 14.44 6.74
C LEU A 26 8.49 14.68 8.21
N LYS A 27 9.53 14.79 9.05
CA LYS A 27 9.39 15.07 10.48
C LYS A 27 8.65 16.38 10.74
N LYS A 28 8.93 17.42 9.95
CA LYS A 28 8.27 18.73 10.08
C LYS A 28 6.77 18.66 9.80
N ASP A 29 6.40 17.93 8.74
CA ASP A 29 5.02 17.92 8.23
C ASP A 29 4.23 16.67 8.68
N ILE A 30 4.79 15.84 9.57
CA ILE A 30 4.31 14.47 9.84
C ILE A 30 2.85 14.41 10.26
N THR A 31 2.40 15.31 11.14
CA THR A 31 1.02 15.28 11.66
C THR A 31 0.00 15.48 10.53
N ILE A 32 0.23 16.48 9.67
CA ILE A 32 -0.67 16.80 8.56
C ILE A 32 -0.64 15.67 7.53
N LEU A 33 0.55 15.13 7.25
CA LEU A 33 0.70 14.02 6.30
C LEU A 33 -0.01 12.75 6.79
N VAL A 34 0.10 12.41 8.08
CA VAL A 34 -0.58 11.25 8.65
C VAL A 34 -2.09 11.44 8.57
N GLU A 35 -2.62 12.58 9.00
CA GLU A 35 -4.05 12.88 8.93
C GLU A 35 -4.60 12.77 7.50
N GLU A 36 -3.88 13.32 6.53
CA GLU A 36 -4.24 13.23 5.11
C GLU A 36 -4.20 11.77 4.61
N MET A 37 -3.15 11.02 4.93
CA MET A 37 -3.02 9.63 4.48
C MET A 37 -4.02 8.69 5.14
N GLU A 38 -4.35 8.90 6.41
CA GLU A 38 -5.39 8.14 7.11
C GLU A 38 -6.77 8.40 6.49
N PHE A 39 -7.06 9.65 6.11
CA PHE A 39 -8.27 9.95 5.35
C PHE A 39 -8.31 9.20 4.01
N MET A 40 -7.22 9.25 3.23
CA MET A 40 -7.15 8.56 1.93
C MET A 40 -7.32 7.04 2.08
N TYR A 41 -6.64 6.46 3.07
CA TYR A 41 -6.71 5.04 3.40
C TYR A 41 -8.11 4.63 3.86
N GLY A 42 -8.67 5.35 4.83
CA GLY A 42 -9.99 5.07 5.38
C GLY A 42 -11.09 5.17 4.33
N TYR A 43 -11.04 6.19 3.46
CA TYR A 43 -11.95 6.30 2.32
C TYR A 43 -11.87 5.07 1.42
N ASP A 44 -10.67 4.66 1.04
CA ASP A 44 -10.44 3.52 0.16
C ASP A 44 -10.97 2.21 0.77
N GLN A 45 -10.65 1.93 2.05
CA GLN A 45 -11.13 0.73 2.73
C GLN A 45 -12.64 0.72 2.89
N ILE A 46 -13.22 1.79 3.45
CA ILE A 46 -14.67 1.90 3.73
C ILE A 46 -15.49 1.75 2.44
N MET A 47 -15.07 2.40 1.35
CA MET A 47 -15.80 2.31 0.09
C MET A 47 -15.73 0.92 -0.52
N ARG A 48 -14.62 0.19 -0.37
CA ARG A 48 -14.50 -1.21 -0.82
C ARG A 48 -15.31 -2.14 0.07
N GLU A 49 -15.22 -2.01 1.39
CA GLU A 49 -16.04 -2.76 2.36
C GLU A 49 -17.54 -2.57 2.06
N TYR A 50 -17.98 -1.35 1.74
CA TYR A 50 -19.38 -1.10 1.39
C TYR A 50 -19.85 -1.91 0.17
N THR A 51 -18.96 -2.16 -0.81
CA THR A 51 -19.32 -3.01 -1.98
C THR A 51 -19.54 -4.48 -1.64
N ILE A 52 -19.11 -4.90 -0.45
CA ILE A 52 -19.22 -6.27 0.05
C ILE A 52 -20.33 -6.38 1.10
N PHE A 53 -20.29 -5.51 2.12
CA PHE A 53 -21.13 -5.60 3.31
C PHE A 53 -22.36 -4.68 3.28
N LYS A 54 -22.42 -3.72 2.33
CA LYS A 54 -23.49 -2.70 2.20
C LYS A 54 -23.76 -1.92 3.49
N THR A 55 -22.71 -1.66 4.25
CA THR A 55 -22.77 -0.85 5.46
C THR A 55 -21.51 0.00 5.56
N PHE A 56 -21.62 1.17 6.18
CA PHE A 56 -20.49 2.00 6.58
C PHE A 56 -20.14 1.81 8.06
N ASP A 57 -20.90 0.98 8.77
CA ASP A 57 -20.66 0.66 10.17
C ASP A 57 -19.59 -0.43 10.30
N LYS A 58 -18.41 -0.05 10.78
CA LYS A 58 -17.27 -0.96 10.99
C LYS A 58 -17.60 -2.06 12.00
N SER A 59 -18.42 -1.77 13.02
CA SER A 59 -18.81 -2.80 13.99
C SER A 59 -19.64 -3.92 13.35
N GLU A 60 -20.42 -3.58 12.31
CA GLU A 60 -21.15 -4.57 11.53
C GLU A 60 -20.23 -5.36 10.60
N THR A 61 -19.25 -4.73 9.94
CA THR A 61 -18.32 -5.48 9.10
C THR A 61 -17.47 -6.43 9.95
N ASP A 62 -16.95 -5.98 11.08
CA ASP A 62 -16.20 -6.81 12.04
C ASP A 62 -17.05 -7.97 12.56
N ARG A 63 -18.33 -7.73 12.90
CA ARG A 63 -19.25 -8.80 13.32
C ARG A 63 -19.39 -9.88 12.25
N ILE A 64 -19.50 -9.48 10.97
CA ILE A 64 -19.68 -10.40 9.84
C ILE A 64 -18.37 -11.16 9.56
N GLU A 65 -17.22 -10.49 9.62
CA GLU A 65 -15.92 -11.11 9.38
C GLU A 65 -15.56 -12.15 10.43
N ASN A 66 -16.02 -11.96 11.67
CA ASN A 66 -15.86 -12.91 12.77
C ASN A 66 -16.87 -14.07 12.76
N LEU A 67 -17.78 -14.15 11.78
CA LEU A 67 -18.67 -15.30 11.64
C LEU A 67 -17.92 -16.55 11.12
N PRO A 68 -18.35 -17.75 11.53
CA PRO A 68 -17.94 -19.00 10.85
C PRO A 68 -18.18 -18.91 9.34
N ASP A 69 -17.31 -19.53 8.54
CA ASP A 69 -17.32 -19.41 7.07
C ASP A 69 -18.70 -19.66 6.44
N SER A 70 -19.43 -20.67 6.90
CA SER A 70 -20.76 -20.99 6.39
C SER A 70 -21.78 -19.88 6.68
N LEU A 71 -21.75 -19.30 7.89
CA LEU A 71 -22.62 -18.20 8.29
C LEU A 71 -22.25 -16.90 7.57
N ARG A 72 -20.94 -16.64 7.41
CA ARG A 72 -20.43 -15.48 6.69
C ARG A 72 -20.89 -15.48 5.23
N VAL A 73 -20.79 -16.62 4.54
CA VAL A 73 -21.26 -16.75 3.15
C VAL A 73 -22.76 -16.47 3.07
N MET A 74 -23.58 -17.05 3.96
CA MET A 74 -25.03 -16.79 3.97
C MET A 74 -25.37 -15.30 4.20
N GLU A 75 -24.68 -14.64 5.14
CA GLU A 75 -24.87 -13.22 5.41
C GLU A 75 -24.50 -12.34 4.20
N LEU A 76 -23.39 -12.64 3.53
CA LEU A 76 -22.95 -11.93 2.33
C LEU A 76 -23.91 -12.14 1.14
N GLU A 77 -24.46 -13.34 0.98
CA GLU A 77 -25.49 -13.62 -0.02
C GLU A 77 -26.76 -12.77 0.22
N ASN A 78 -27.22 -12.68 1.47
CA ASN A 78 -28.36 -11.85 1.86
C ASN A 78 -28.11 -10.35 1.66
N ARG A 79 -26.84 -9.94 1.65
CA ARG A 79 -26.40 -8.55 1.45
C ARG A 79 -25.99 -8.26 0.02
N LYS A 80 -26.30 -9.09 -0.96
CA LYS A 80 -26.03 -8.71 -2.36
C LYS A 80 -26.79 -7.44 -2.76
N PHE A 81 -26.20 -6.70 -3.70
CA PHE A 81 -26.95 -5.65 -4.38
C PHE A 81 -28.05 -6.30 -5.23
N VAL A 82 -29.21 -5.63 -5.34
CA VAL A 82 -30.29 -6.08 -6.21
C VAL A 82 -29.84 -6.14 -7.68
N SER A 83 -28.87 -5.31 -8.05
CA SER A 83 -28.25 -5.32 -9.38
C SER A 83 -26.74 -5.12 -9.28
N ASP A 84 -25.98 -5.94 -10.00
CA ASP A 84 -24.54 -5.78 -10.20
C ASP A 84 -24.16 -4.42 -10.79
N SER A 85 -25.11 -3.76 -11.48
CA SER A 85 -24.92 -2.42 -12.01
C SER A 85 -24.65 -1.38 -10.92
N ILE A 86 -25.16 -1.57 -9.71
CA ILE A 86 -24.97 -0.65 -8.58
C ILE A 86 -23.53 -0.74 -8.08
N SER A 87 -23.01 -1.95 -7.84
CA SER A 87 -21.61 -2.13 -7.43
C SER A 87 -20.65 -1.55 -8.48
N LYS A 88 -20.88 -1.84 -9.77
CA LYS A 88 -20.12 -1.24 -10.89
C LYS A 88 -20.22 0.28 -10.93
N LEU A 89 -21.39 0.84 -10.66
CA LEU A 89 -21.59 2.29 -10.59
C LEU A 89 -20.78 2.89 -9.45
N ILE A 90 -20.81 2.28 -8.27
CA ILE A 90 -20.06 2.72 -7.09
C ILE A 90 -18.56 2.72 -7.39
N SER A 91 -18.03 1.61 -7.93
CA SER A 91 -16.62 1.53 -8.29
C SER A 91 -16.24 2.61 -9.30
N ARG A 92 -17.05 2.81 -10.35
CA ARG A 92 -16.75 3.79 -11.39
C ARG A 92 -16.84 5.25 -10.91
N LYS A 93 -17.77 5.56 -10.00
CA LYS A 93 -18.10 6.94 -9.62
C LYS A 93 -17.42 7.42 -8.35
N TYR A 94 -17.09 6.51 -7.44
CA TYR A 94 -16.57 6.87 -6.11
C TYR A 94 -15.20 6.26 -5.84
N ILE A 95 -14.98 4.98 -6.19
CA ILE A 95 -13.71 4.31 -5.89
C ILE A 95 -12.64 4.70 -6.91
N ASN A 96 -12.80 4.35 -8.18
CA ASN A 96 -11.76 4.55 -9.21
C ASN A 96 -11.29 6.01 -9.38
N PRO A 97 -12.18 7.04 -9.29
CA PRO A 97 -11.72 8.43 -9.34
C PRO A 97 -10.84 8.79 -8.15
N MET A 98 -11.24 8.38 -6.93
CA MET A 98 -10.47 8.65 -5.73
C MET A 98 -9.18 7.82 -5.66
N ASP A 99 -9.18 6.59 -6.17
CA ASP A 99 -7.95 5.80 -6.36
C ASP A 99 -6.94 6.60 -7.20
N ALA A 100 -7.39 7.29 -8.26
CA ALA A 100 -6.52 8.12 -9.09
C ALA A 100 -5.98 9.34 -8.32
N GLU A 101 -6.84 10.09 -7.65
CA GLU A 101 -6.46 11.27 -6.85
C GLU A 101 -5.50 10.90 -5.71
N HIS A 102 -5.81 9.85 -4.95
CA HIS A 102 -4.97 9.37 -3.86
C HIS A 102 -3.62 8.84 -4.37
N THR A 103 -3.60 8.21 -5.54
CA THR A 103 -2.35 7.79 -6.20
C THR A 103 -1.47 8.99 -6.54
N GLU A 104 -2.02 9.99 -7.23
CA GLU A 104 -1.28 11.21 -7.59
C GLU A 104 -0.73 11.90 -6.34
N ARG A 105 -1.57 11.98 -5.30
CA ARG A 105 -1.18 12.59 -4.05
C ARG A 105 -0.04 11.84 -3.37
N LEU A 106 -0.13 10.51 -3.28
CA LEU A 106 0.90 9.70 -2.62
C LEU A 106 2.20 9.63 -3.45
N ILE A 107 2.14 9.73 -4.78
CA ILE A 107 3.32 9.95 -5.64
C ILE A 107 3.98 11.29 -5.30
N ALA A 108 3.20 12.36 -5.17
CA ALA A 108 3.73 13.68 -4.82
C ALA A 108 4.38 13.69 -3.42
N ILE A 109 3.74 13.04 -2.44
CA ILE A 109 4.29 12.85 -1.10
C ILE A 109 5.61 12.05 -1.19
N THR A 110 5.63 10.93 -1.89
CA THR A 110 6.81 10.07 -2.02
C THR A 110 7.98 10.80 -2.71
N LYS A 111 7.72 11.55 -3.78
CA LYS A 111 8.77 12.34 -4.44
C LYS A 111 9.38 13.39 -3.51
N LYS A 112 8.54 14.10 -2.74
CA LYS A 112 8.98 15.20 -1.87
C LYS A 112 9.61 14.71 -0.56
N TYR A 113 9.04 13.68 0.06
CA TYR A 113 9.37 13.25 1.41
C TYR A 113 10.03 11.87 1.44
N GLY A 114 10.14 11.14 0.32
CA GLY A 114 10.40 9.69 0.33
C GLY A 114 9.14 8.93 0.75
N PHE A 115 9.07 7.63 0.48
CA PHE A 115 7.88 6.84 0.77
C PHE A 115 7.63 6.82 2.29
N PRO A 116 6.42 7.22 2.75
CA PRO A 116 6.12 7.28 4.17
C PRO A 116 5.59 5.92 4.64
N SER A 117 6.44 4.89 4.68
CA SER A 117 6.05 3.58 5.23
C SER A 117 5.60 3.73 6.69
N THR A 118 4.77 2.81 7.19
CA THR A 118 4.30 2.81 8.59
C THR A 118 5.47 2.85 9.58
N GLU A 119 6.52 2.07 9.34
CA GLU A 119 7.75 2.08 10.12
C GLU A 119 8.41 3.47 10.14
N ARG A 120 8.51 4.12 8.97
CA ARG A 120 9.12 5.43 8.83
C ARG A 120 8.28 6.53 9.46
N ILE A 121 6.96 6.45 9.36
CA ILE A 121 6.02 7.35 10.04
C ILE A 121 6.21 7.25 11.56
N ARG A 122 6.24 6.04 12.14
CA ARG A 122 6.36 5.81 13.59
C ARG A 122 7.68 6.35 14.19
N LYS A 123 8.72 6.57 13.37
CA LYS A 123 9.96 7.26 13.81
C LYS A 123 9.66 8.70 14.27
N TYR A 124 8.70 9.38 13.65
CA TYR A 124 8.42 10.81 13.89
C TYR A 124 7.03 11.08 14.49
N TYR A 125 6.02 10.30 14.12
CA TYR A 125 4.66 10.39 14.65
C TYR A 125 4.53 9.58 15.94
N LYS A 126 4.12 10.22 17.03
CA LYS A 126 4.07 9.61 18.38
C LYS A 126 2.66 9.28 18.86
N GLN A 127 1.65 9.61 18.07
CA GLN A 127 0.27 9.22 18.36
C GLN A 127 0.00 7.86 17.72
N ASP A 128 -1.08 7.22 18.13
CA ASP A 128 -1.58 6.03 17.47
C ASP A 128 -2.34 6.40 16.20
N PHE A 129 -2.34 5.46 15.26
CA PHE A 129 -3.14 5.59 14.06
C PHE A 129 -4.62 5.44 14.41
N ALA A 130 -5.48 6.18 13.69
CA ALA A 130 -6.92 6.06 13.80
C ALA A 130 -7.39 4.64 13.47
N ASP A 131 -6.73 4.02 12.48
CA ASP A 131 -6.92 2.62 12.10
C ASP A 131 -5.62 1.82 12.37
N PRO A 132 -5.64 0.76 13.20
CA PRO A 132 -4.45 -0.04 13.48
C PRO A 132 -3.90 -0.77 12.24
N GLU A 133 -4.71 -0.97 11.19
CA GLU A 133 -4.31 -1.59 9.93
C GLU A 133 -3.79 -0.59 8.90
N PHE A 134 -3.74 0.71 9.26
CA PHE A 134 -3.27 1.78 8.38
C PHE A 134 -1.93 1.44 7.73
N ASN A 135 -1.93 1.40 6.38
CA ASN A 135 -0.74 1.12 5.59
C ASN A 135 -0.76 1.91 4.27
N PRO A 136 0.11 2.93 4.11
CA PRO A 136 0.19 3.73 2.89
C PRO A 136 0.45 2.92 1.61
N LEU A 137 1.06 1.73 1.70
CA LEU A 137 1.27 0.88 0.53
C LEU A 137 -0.06 0.42 -0.08
N LEU A 138 -1.11 0.25 0.75
CA LEU A 138 -2.42 -0.17 0.28
C LEU A 138 -3.06 0.85 -0.68
N ILE A 139 -2.78 2.15 -0.48
CA ILE A 139 -3.22 3.21 -1.40
C ILE A 139 -2.59 3.02 -2.79
N LEU A 140 -1.29 2.69 -2.86
CA LEU A 140 -0.60 2.52 -4.15
C LEU A 140 -0.99 1.24 -4.87
N ILE A 141 -1.23 0.12 -4.19
CA ILE A 141 -1.59 -1.12 -4.89
C ILE A 141 -2.96 -1.05 -5.58
N HIS A 142 -3.80 -0.11 -5.15
CA HIS A 142 -5.11 0.18 -5.75
C HIS A 142 -5.02 1.16 -6.93
N SER A 143 -3.84 1.66 -7.24
CA SER A 143 -3.64 2.65 -8.28
C SER A 143 -4.13 2.19 -9.66
N PRO A 144 -4.79 3.08 -10.42
CA PRO A 144 -5.15 2.81 -11.81
C PRO A 144 -3.94 2.48 -12.69
N LYS A 145 -4.15 1.64 -13.71
CA LYS A 145 -3.10 1.18 -14.64
C LYS A 145 -2.26 2.29 -15.26
N LYS A 146 -2.83 3.49 -15.46
CA LYS A 146 -2.12 4.63 -16.04
C LYS A 146 -0.92 5.09 -15.21
N TYR A 147 -0.85 4.77 -13.92
CA TYR A 147 0.28 5.11 -13.05
C TYR A 147 1.30 3.98 -12.86
N TRP A 148 1.04 2.78 -13.38
CA TRP A 148 1.84 1.60 -13.01
C TRP A 148 3.31 1.71 -13.42
N GLU A 149 3.63 2.28 -14.58
CA GLU A 149 5.04 2.45 -14.98
C GLU A 149 5.77 3.45 -14.08
N GLU A 150 5.17 4.59 -13.77
CA GLU A 150 5.72 5.57 -12.83
C GLU A 150 5.91 4.96 -11.43
N LEU A 151 4.93 4.17 -10.97
CA LEU A 151 4.99 3.52 -9.66
C LEU A 151 6.07 2.44 -9.59
N LYS A 152 6.32 1.69 -10.67
CA LYS A 152 7.44 0.74 -10.71
C LYS A 152 8.78 1.44 -10.55
N GLU A 153 8.98 2.54 -11.28
CA GLU A 153 10.22 3.33 -11.19
C GLU A 153 10.36 3.95 -9.80
N LEU A 154 9.29 4.54 -9.27
CA LEU A 154 9.27 5.16 -7.95
C LEU A 154 9.59 4.15 -6.85
N MET A 155 8.93 2.99 -6.84
CA MET A 155 9.15 1.98 -5.81
C MET A 155 10.53 1.32 -5.93
N LEU A 156 11.07 1.19 -7.15
CA LEU A 156 12.45 0.74 -7.34
C LEU A 156 13.44 1.73 -6.70
N MET A 157 13.26 3.03 -6.89
CA MET A 157 14.11 4.05 -6.27
C MET A 157 13.99 4.01 -4.74
N GLU A 158 12.79 3.89 -4.19
CA GLU A 158 12.59 3.82 -2.74
C GLU A 158 13.20 2.54 -2.14
N TYR A 159 13.16 1.41 -2.87
CA TYR A 159 13.85 0.18 -2.48
C TYR A 159 15.38 0.34 -2.52
N GLN A 160 15.93 0.90 -3.59
CA GLN A 160 17.36 1.15 -3.73
C GLN A 160 17.92 2.12 -2.69
N ASN A 161 17.07 3.05 -2.20
CA ASN A 161 17.40 3.97 -1.12
C ASN A 161 17.21 3.36 0.29
N GLY A 162 16.77 2.09 0.38
CA GLY A 162 16.54 1.41 1.65
C GLY A 162 15.34 1.94 2.45
N ILE A 163 14.40 2.61 1.79
CA ILE A 163 13.19 3.18 2.44
C ILE A 163 12.10 2.13 2.58
N ILE A 164 12.01 1.21 1.63
CA ILE A 164 11.16 0.03 1.69
C ILE A 164 12.00 -1.22 1.62
N ASN A 165 11.52 -2.29 2.24
CA ASN A 165 12.20 -3.58 2.20
C ASN A 165 11.89 -4.35 0.89
N GLN A 166 12.61 -5.46 0.69
CA GLN A 166 12.50 -6.28 -0.51
C GLN A 166 11.07 -6.81 -0.73
N CYS A 167 10.39 -7.22 0.34
CA CYS A 167 9.03 -7.78 0.25
C CYS A 167 7.99 -6.71 -0.09
N GLN A 168 8.10 -5.50 0.48
CA GLN A 168 7.25 -4.37 0.10
C GLN A 168 7.40 -4.04 -1.38
N TYR A 169 8.63 -4.04 -1.88
CA TYR A 169 8.91 -3.82 -3.31
C TYR A 169 8.33 -4.95 -4.19
N GLY A 170 8.56 -6.21 -3.83
CA GLY A 170 8.02 -7.38 -4.54
C GLY A 170 6.50 -7.38 -4.61
N TYR A 171 5.84 -7.06 -3.50
CA TYR A 171 4.39 -6.96 -3.43
C TYR A 171 3.84 -5.81 -4.29
N ALA A 172 4.47 -4.64 -4.25
CA ALA A 172 4.11 -3.51 -5.12
C ALA A 172 4.24 -3.88 -6.61
N LEU A 173 5.37 -4.50 -6.99
CA LEU A 173 5.62 -4.90 -8.38
C LEU A 173 4.63 -5.95 -8.87
N TRP A 174 4.25 -6.91 -8.02
CA TRP A 174 3.21 -7.89 -8.33
C TRP A 174 1.88 -7.23 -8.67
N GLN A 175 1.49 -6.19 -7.92
CA GLN A 175 0.27 -5.43 -8.17
C GLN A 175 0.37 -4.64 -9.48
N PHE A 176 1.48 -3.93 -9.71
CA PHE A 176 1.69 -3.08 -10.90
C PHE A 176 1.98 -3.88 -12.19
N THR A 177 2.11 -5.19 -12.09
CA THR A 177 2.18 -6.11 -13.25
C THR A 177 0.84 -6.82 -13.49
N GLY A 178 -0.20 -6.43 -12.74
CA GLY A 178 -1.55 -6.96 -12.85
C GLY A 178 -1.71 -8.36 -12.29
N ARG A 179 -0.82 -8.77 -11.38
CA ARG A 179 -0.89 -10.05 -10.64
C ARG A 179 -0.91 -11.29 -11.53
N LYS A 180 -0.34 -11.21 -12.74
CA LYS A 180 -0.37 -12.30 -13.73
C LYS A 180 0.46 -13.53 -13.32
N SER A 181 1.41 -13.35 -12.41
CA SER A 181 2.29 -14.38 -11.87
C SER A 181 2.79 -13.94 -10.50
N PHE A 182 3.09 -14.87 -9.59
CA PHE A 182 3.76 -14.58 -8.32
C PHE A 182 5.26 -14.27 -8.48
N GLN A 183 5.83 -14.41 -9.67
CA GLN A 183 7.26 -14.22 -9.91
C GLN A 183 7.83 -12.92 -9.34
N PRO A 184 7.17 -11.74 -9.47
CA PRO A 184 7.67 -10.52 -8.85
C PRO A 184 7.83 -10.60 -7.33
N MET A 185 6.98 -11.36 -6.64
CA MET A 185 7.12 -11.59 -5.19
C MET A 185 8.21 -12.62 -4.92
N LEU A 186 8.24 -13.72 -5.68
CA LEU A 186 9.22 -14.79 -5.50
C LEU A 186 10.66 -14.33 -5.75
N ASP A 187 10.86 -13.41 -6.69
CA ASP A 187 12.16 -12.76 -6.93
C ASP A 187 12.54 -11.77 -5.81
N ASN A 188 11.60 -11.42 -4.92
CA ASN A 188 11.71 -10.33 -3.98
C ASN A 188 11.25 -10.72 -2.56
N GLY A 189 11.90 -11.72 -1.98
CA GLY A 189 11.76 -12.02 -0.55
C GLY A 189 10.48 -12.79 -0.18
N PHE A 190 9.82 -13.44 -1.15
CA PHE A 190 8.74 -14.38 -0.85
C PHE A 190 9.08 -15.78 -1.31
N VAL A 191 8.55 -16.77 -0.59
CA VAL A 191 8.71 -18.19 -0.90
C VAL A 191 7.37 -18.91 -0.86
N MET A 192 7.21 -19.90 -1.73
CA MET A 192 6.08 -20.84 -1.65
C MET A 192 6.42 -21.92 -0.62
N VAL A 193 5.56 -22.07 0.38
CA VAL A 193 5.71 -23.06 1.46
C VAL A 193 4.49 -23.94 1.49
N GLU A 194 4.69 -25.26 1.53
CA GLU A 194 3.62 -26.23 1.71
C GLU A 194 3.49 -26.61 3.19
N GLU A 195 2.32 -26.31 3.77
CA GLU A 195 1.99 -26.63 5.15
C GLU A 195 0.60 -27.26 5.20
N ASN A 196 0.50 -28.45 5.82
CA ASN A 196 -0.76 -29.20 5.94
C ASN A 196 -1.47 -29.45 4.59
N GLY A 197 -0.69 -29.72 3.53
CA GLY A 197 -1.22 -29.93 2.18
C GLY A 197 -1.73 -28.66 1.48
N LYS A 198 -1.46 -27.47 2.04
CA LYS A 198 -1.80 -26.18 1.44
C LYS A 198 -0.53 -25.42 1.11
N THR A 199 -0.37 -25.03 -0.15
CA THR A 199 0.70 -24.13 -0.57
C THR A 199 0.32 -22.69 -0.26
N THR A 200 1.19 -21.98 0.46
CA THR A 200 1.01 -20.58 0.85
C THR A 200 2.25 -19.77 0.51
N LEU A 201 2.06 -18.50 0.18
CA LEU A 201 3.16 -17.56 -0.04
C LEU A 201 3.55 -16.96 1.32
N LYS A 202 4.82 -17.05 1.69
CA LYS A 202 5.35 -16.49 2.94
C LYS A 202 6.42 -15.44 2.67
N SER A 203 6.36 -14.33 3.41
CA SER A 203 7.42 -13.32 3.45
C SER A 203 8.66 -13.90 4.14
N THR A 204 9.84 -13.61 3.60
CA THR A 204 11.14 -13.84 4.24
C THR A 204 11.75 -12.54 4.77
N CYS A 205 11.04 -11.41 4.63
CA CYS A 205 11.44 -10.14 5.23
C CYS A 205 10.80 -10.00 6.61
N ASP A 206 11.60 -9.57 7.57
CA ASP A 206 11.20 -9.18 8.93
C ASP A 206 10.50 -7.82 8.95
#